data_AF-A0A0R2BG05-F1
#
_entry.id   AF-A0A0R2BG05-F1
#
_cell.length_a   1.000
_cell.length_b   1.000
_cell.length_c   1.000
_cell.angle_alpha   90.00
_cell.angle_beta   90.00
_cell.angle_gamma   90.00
#
_symmetry.space_group_name_H-M   'P 1'
#
loop_
_entity.id
_entity.type
_entity.pdbx_description
1 polymer ?
#
loop_
_entity_poly.entity_id
_entity_poly.type
_entity_poly.pdbx_seq_one_letter_code
_entity_poly.pdbx_strand_id
1 'polypeptide(L)'
;MALAQFLLGNITFISFIEISIFEMIGGVIGAVIVYIMYADQFKHSYDKIDPVTIRNIFSTAPGVRNLPRNFFVELFDTFIFISGILVIVTIKTPGVMPIGIGLLVWAIGMGLGGPTGFAMNQARDLGPRIAFALLPIKNKANADWQYGLIVPGIAPFFGAALAVVFAKFYLGL
;
A
#
# COMPACT_ATOMS: atom_id res chain seq x y z
N MET A 1 3.09 8.33 -2.25
CA MET A 1 4.24 9.19 -2.59
C MET A 1 3.93 10.16 -3.73
N ALA A 2 3.41 9.70 -4.87
CA ALA A 2 3.10 10.56 -6.03
C ALA A 2 2.24 11.79 -5.66
N LEU A 3 1.15 11.60 -4.89
CA LEU A 3 0.34 12.73 -4.40
C LEU A 3 1.18 13.73 -3.57
N ALA A 4 2.03 13.25 -2.68
CA ALA A 4 2.87 14.12 -1.86
C ALA A 4 3.83 14.96 -2.73
N GLN A 5 4.46 14.35 -3.74
CA GLN A 5 5.31 15.07 -4.70
C GLN A 5 4.52 16.14 -5.48
N PHE A 6 3.28 15.83 -5.87
CA PHE A 6 2.41 16.80 -6.53
C PHE A 6 2.06 17.98 -5.60
N LEU A 7 1.67 17.72 -4.36
CA LEU A 7 1.35 18.76 -3.36
C LEU A 7 2.58 19.59 -2.93
N LEU A 8 3.78 19.02 -3.04
CA LEU A 8 5.05 19.73 -2.85
C LEU A 8 5.43 20.59 -4.06
N GLY A 9 4.77 20.42 -5.21
CA GLY A 9 5.09 21.15 -6.44
C GLY A 9 6.25 20.54 -7.25
N ASN A 10 6.70 19.32 -6.89
CA ASN A 10 7.83 18.65 -7.53
C ASN A 10 7.45 17.96 -8.85
N ILE A 11 6.16 17.65 -9.05
CA ILE A 11 5.64 17.04 -10.28
C ILE A 11 4.35 17.74 -10.72
N THR A 12 4.04 17.66 -12.02
CA THR A 12 2.80 18.19 -12.57
C THR A 12 1.61 17.29 -12.25
N PHE A 13 0.39 17.83 -12.41
CA PHE A 13 -0.84 17.04 -12.28
C PHE A 13 -0.89 15.89 -13.30
N ILE A 14 -0.45 16.13 -14.53
CA ILE A 14 -0.40 15.09 -15.59
C ILE A 14 0.53 13.96 -15.16
N SER A 15 1.75 14.30 -14.72
CA SER A 15 2.71 13.31 -14.25
C SER A 15 2.20 12.52 -13.05
N PHE A 16 1.45 13.17 -12.13
CA PHE A 16 0.81 12.48 -11.01
C PHE A 16 -0.18 11.39 -11.49
N ILE A 17 -1.02 11.71 -12.48
CA ILE A 17 -1.98 10.76 -13.05
C ILE A 17 -1.25 9.61 -13.77
N GLU A 18 -0.26 9.93 -14.60
CA GLU A 18 0.54 8.93 -15.33
C GLU A 18 1.21 7.95 -14.36
N ILE A 19 1.91 8.46 -13.35
CA ILE A 19 2.58 7.65 -12.32
C ILE A 19 1.56 6.75 -11.62
N SER A 20 0.42 7.30 -11.21
CA SER A 20 -0.62 6.53 -10.49
C SER A 20 -1.16 5.37 -11.34
N ILE A 21 -1.35 5.56 -12.64
CA ILE A 21 -1.80 4.51 -13.57
C ILE A 21 -0.73 3.42 -13.71
N PHE A 22 0.53 3.80 -13.94
CA PHE A 22 1.61 2.83 -14.10
C PHE A 22 1.91 2.07 -12.80
N GLU A 23 1.83 2.72 -11.64
CA GLU A 23 1.93 2.07 -10.33
C GLU A 23 0.83 1.00 -10.16
N MET A 24 -0.42 1.35 -10.49
CA MET A 24 -1.56 0.42 -10.44
C MET A 24 -1.37 -0.79 -11.37
N ILE A 25 -0.97 -0.55 -12.62
CA ILE A 25 -0.69 -1.62 -13.60
C ILE A 25 0.46 -2.50 -13.10
N GLY A 26 1.53 -1.90 -12.57
CA GLY A 26 2.64 -2.62 -11.97
C GLY A 26 2.20 -3.52 -10.81
N GLY A 27 1.31 -3.03 -9.94
CA GLY A 27 0.73 -3.81 -8.85
C GLY A 27 -0.09 -5.02 -9.33
N VAL A 28 -0.88 -4.85 -10.40
CA VAL A 28 -1.62 -5.96 -11.04
C VAL A 28 -0.63 -6.99 -11.62
N ILE A 29 0.32 -6.55 -12.42
CA ILE A 29 1.29 -7.42 -13.10
C ILE A 29 2.13 -8.18 -12.07
N GLY A 30 2.62 -7.50 -11.03
CA GLY A 30 3.40 -8.12 -9.96
C GLY A 30 2.62 -9.23 -9.27
N ALA A 31 1.34 -9.01 -8.97
CA ALA A 31 0.47 -10.04 -8.39
C ALA A 31 0.25 -11.24 -9.33
N VAL A 32 0.10 -11.01 -10.64
CA VAL A 32 -0.02 -12.09 -11.64
C VAL A 32 1.27 -12.91 -11.71
N ILE A 33 2.44 -12.26 -11.71
CA ILE A 33 3.74 -12.95 -11.69
C ILE A 33 3.84 -13.85 -10.45
N VAL A 34 3.55 -13.31 -9.26
CA VAL A 34 3.58 -14.10 -8.02
C VAL A 34 2.57 -15.25 -8.07
N TYR A 35 1.36 -15.03 -8.59
CA TYR A 35 0.40 -16.12 -8.77
C TYR A 35 0.94 -17.26 -9.65
N ILE A 36 1.59 -16.93 -10.76
CA ILE A 36 2.21 -17.92 -11.66
C ILE A 36 3.34 -18.68 -10.95
N MET A 37 4.20 -17.97 -10.21
CA MET A 37 5.29 -18.58 -9.44
C MET A 37 4.79 -19.57 -8.38
N TYR A 38 3.63 -19.31 -7.80
CA TYR A 38 3.04 -20.11 -6.72
C TYR A 38 1.81 -20.94 -7.17
N ALA A 39 1.62 -21.15 -8.48
CA ALA A 39 0.41 -21.75 -9.03
C ALA A 39 0.14 -23.15 -8.46
N ASP A 40 1.18 -23.96 -8.26
CA ASP A 40 1.06 -25.29 -7.68
C ASP A 40 0.70 -25.24 -6.19
N GLN A 41 1.22 -24.26 -5.44
CA GLN A 41 0.87 -24.04 -4.03
C GLN A 41 -0.58 -23.59 -3.89
N PHE A 42 -1.06 -22.69 -4.77
CA PHE A 42 -2.47 -22.32 -4.82
C PHE A 42 -3.33 -23.57 -5.07
N LYS A 43 -2.98 -24.38 -6.08
CA LYS A 43 -3.69 -25.63 -6.39
C LYS A 43 -3.69 -26.60 -5.21
N HIS A 44 -2.55 -26.72 -4.51
CA HIS A 44 -2.44 -27.59 -3.34
C HIS A 44 -3.27 -27.09 -2.15
N SER A 45 -3.49 -25.79 -2.03
CA SER A 45 -4.25 -25.15 -0.96
C SER A 45 -5.77 -25.20 -1.14
N TYR A 46 -6.26 -25.54 -2.34
CA TYR A 46 -7.69 -25.59 -2.64
C TYR A 46 -8.43 -26.51 -1.67
N ASP A 47 -9.53 -25.98 -1.12
CA ASP A 47 -10.40 -26.65 -0.16
C ASP A 47 -9.73 -27.01 1.18
N LYS A 48 -8.48 -26.57 1.41
CA LYS A 48 -7.72 -26.77 2.66
C LYS A 48 -7.50 -25.48 3.46
N ILE A 49 -7.47 -24.34 2.77
CA ILE A 49 -7.20 -23.04 3.37
C ILE A 49 -8.44 -22.15 3.17
N ASP A 50 -8.73 -21.35 4.19
CA ASP A 50 -9.80 -20.36 4.13
C ASP A 50 -9.62 -19.40 2.93
N PRO A 51 -10.63 -19.24 2.06
CA PRO A 51 -10.55 -18.36 0.89
C PRO A 51 -10.21 -16.90 1.22
N VAL A 52 -10.54 -16.40 2.41
CA VAL A 52 -10.17 -15.05 2.84
C VAL A 52 -8.65 -14.97 3.11
N THR A 53 -8.07 -15.99 3.71
CA THR A 53 -6.61 -16.10 3.87
C THR A 53 -5.89 -16.10 2.51
N ILE A 54 -6.43 -16.78 1.51
CA ILE A 54 -5.90 -16.75 0.13
C ILE A 54 -5.95 -15.34 -0.47
N ARG A 55 -7.06 -14.62 -0.30
CA ARG A 55 -7.19 -13.21 -0.73
C ARG A 55 -6.14 -12.31 -0.07
N ASN A 56 -5.85 -12.56 1.21
CA ASN A 56 -4.96 -11.71 2.01
C ASN A 56 -3.49 -11.79 1.56
N ILE A 57 -3.12 -12.77 0.72
CA ILE A 57 -1.82 -12.81 0.03
C ILE A 57 -1.69 -11.66 -0.97
N PHE A 58 -2.79 -11.29 -1.61
CA PHE A 58 -2.82 -10.25 -2.63
C PHE A 58 -3.00 -8.86 -2.02
N SER A 59 -3.95 -8.73 -1.10
CA SER A 59 -4.40 -7.43 -0.61
C SER A 59 -4.61 -7.42 0.89
N THR A 60 -4.53 -6.25 1.50
CA THR A 60 -4.67 -6.10 2.94
C THR A 60 -6.11 -6.37 3.40
N ALA A 61 -6.22 -6.84 4.64
CA ALA A 61 -7.47 -7.07 5.33
C ALA A 61 -7.30 -6.73 6.82
N PRO A 62 -8.36 -6.24 7.48
CA PRO A 62 -8.25 -5.87 8.88
C PRO A 62 -8.22 -7.11 9.76
N GLY A 63 -7.42 -7.09 10.83
CA GLY A 63 -7.49 -8.11 11.88
C GLY A 63 -8.85 -8.08 12.60
N VAL A 64 -9.35 -6.88 12.89
CA VAL A 64 -10.70 -6.62 13.39
C VAL A 64 -11.34 -5.51 12.56
N ARG A 65 -12.46 -5.82 11.90
CA ARG A 65 -13.12 -4.88 10.99
C ARG A 65 -13.84 -3.77 11.76
N ASN A 66 -13.34 -2.55 11.60
CA ASN A 66 -13.95 -1.32 12.05
C ASN A 66 -13.51 -0.21 11.10
N LEU A 67 -14.31 0.07 10.07
CA LEU A 67 -13.89 0.94 8.95
C LEU A 67 -13.36 2.31 9.41
N PRO A 68 -14.01 3.05 10.33
CA PRO A 68 -13.46 4.32 10.82
C PRO A 68 -12.09 4.17 11.49
N ARG A 69 -11.92 3.16 12.36
CA ARG A 69 -10.63 2.93 13.03
C ARG A 69 -9.56 2.43 12.06
N ASN A 70 -9.91 1.53 11.15
CA ASN A 70 -8.98 1.01 10.15
C ASN A 70 -8.53 2.12 9.19
N PHE A 71 -9.45 3.02 8.81
CA PHE A 71 -9.13 4.22 8.04
C PHE A 71 -8.13 5.11 8.79
N PHE A 72 -8.36 5.38 10.08
CA PHE A 72 -7.44 6.17 10.89
C PHE A 72 -6.04 5.53 10.99
N VAL A 73 -5.96 4.21 11.16
CA VAL A 73 -4.68 3.48 11.19
C VAL A 73 -3.92 3.66 9.87
N GLU A 74 -4.53 3.36 8.72
CA GLU A 74 -3.85 3.50 7.43
C GLU A 74 -3.46 4.96 7.10
N LEU A 75 -4.29 5.92 7.49
CA LEU A 75 -3.96 7.34 7.40
C LEU A 75 -2.70 7.65 8.22
N PHE A 76 -2.65 7.19 9.48
CA PHE A 76 -1.54 7.48 10.38
C PHE A 76 -0.25 6.76 9.97
N ASP A 77 -0.34 5.50 9.54
CA ASP A 77 0.78 4.72 9.02
C ASP A 77 1.38 5.41 7.79
N THR A 78 0.52 5.86 6.87
CA THR A 78 0.97 6.59 5.67
C THR A 78 1.56 7.94 6.03
N PHE A 79 1.02 8.64 7.02
CA PHE A 79 1.58 9.89 7.52
C PHE A 79 3.02 9.68 8.00
N ILE A 80 3.25 8.72 8.89
CA ILE A 80 4.59 8.38 9.40
C ILE A 80 5.51 7.95 8.26
N PHE A 81 5.02 7.12 7.34
CA PHE A 81 5.78 6.62 6.21
C PHE A 81 6.26 7.76 5.30
N ILE A 82 5.36 8.64 4.86
CA ILE A 82 5.71 9.74 3.95
C ILE A 82 6.58 10.78 4.67
N SER A 83 6.29 11.14 5.93
CA SER A 83 7.15 12.03 6.69
C SER A 83 8.56 11.48 6.86
N GLY A 84 8.69 10.18 7.16
CA GLY A 84 9.98 9.49 7.24
C GLY A 84 10.74 9.51 5.92
N ILE A 85 10.08 9.21 4.79
CA ILE A 85 10.70 9.30 3.46
C ILE A 85 11.21 10.73 3.20
N LEU A 86 10.39 11.75 3.46
CA LEU A 86 10.75 13.14 3.20
C LEU A 86 11.98 13.59 4.00
N VAL A 87 12.16 13.10 5.23
CA VAL A 87 13.40 13.32 6.00
C VAL A 87 14.56 12.54 5.39
N ILE A 88 14.39 11.25 5.09
CA ILE A 88 15.48 10.41 4.58
C ILE A 88 16.07 10.95 3.27
N VAL A 89 15.25 11.48 2.35
CA VAL A 89 15.73 12.02 1.06
C VAL A 89 16.56 13.32 1.19
N THR A 90 16.55 13.96 2.36
CA THR A 90 17.43 15.11 2.67
C THR A 90 18.87 14.67 2.91
N ILE A 91 19.09 13.41 3.32
CA ILE A 91 20.41 12.85 3.61
C ILE A 91 21.15 12.61 2.29
N LYS A 92 22.27 13.31 2.07
CA LYS A 92 23.03 13.27 0.80
C LYS A 92 24.12 12.22 0.74
N THR A 93 24.13 11.27 1.67
CA THR A 93 25.09 10.15 1.67
C THR A 93 24.68 9.10 0.65
N PRO A 94 25.53 8.74 -0.34
CA PRO A 94 25.22 7.71 -1.32
C PRO A 94 24.85 6.38 -0.67
N GLY A 95 23.82 5.71 -1.20
CA GLY A 95 23.37 4.40 -0.72
C GLY A 95 22.51 4.41 0.56
N VAL A 96 22.50 5.50 1.33
CA VAL A 96 21.69 5.58 2.57
C VAL A 96 20.19 5.64 2.27
N MET A 97 19.78 6.39 1.25
CA MET A 97 18.36 6.59 0.95
C MET A 97 17.60 5.27 0.69
N PRO A 98 18.04 4.37 -0.21
CA PRO A 98 17.33 3.10 -0.44
C PRO A 98 17.26 2.20 0.80
N ILE A 99 18.37 2.10 1.54
CA ILE A 99 18.44 1.27 2.77
C ILE A 99 17.54 1.86 3.84
N GLY A 100 17.58 3.18 4.05
CA GLY A 100 16.76 3.89 5.01
C GLY A 100 15.27 3.72 4.74
N ILE A 101 14.85 3.84 3.47
CA ILE A 101 13.45 3.60 3.09
C ILE A 101 13.06 2.14 3.31
N GLY A 102 13.94 1.18 2.98
CA GLY A 102 13.69 -0.24 3.24
C GLY A 102 13.50 -0.55 4.73
N LEU A 103 14.38 -0.02 5.58
CA LEU A 103 14.28 -0.17 7.04
C LEU A 103 13.04 0.54 7.60
N LEU A 104 12.64 1.67 7.02
CA LEU A 104 11.41 2.37 7.40
C LEU A 104 10.16 1.53 7.12
N VAL A 105 10.05 0.94 5.92
CA VAL A 105 8.93 0.05 5.57
C VAL A 105 8.89 -1.14 6.52
N TRP A 106 10.05 -1.74 6.82
CA TRP A 106 10.15 -2.85 7.76
C TRP A 106 9.71 -2.47 9.18
N ALA A 107 10.18 -1.33 9.69
CA ALA A 107 9.82 -0.84 11.02
C ALA A 107 8.32 -0.56 11.15
N ILE A 108 7.70 0.04 10.13
CA ILE A 108 6.25 0.27 10.11
C ILE A 108 5.48 -1.05 10.04
N GLY A 109 5.93 -1.99 9.20
CA GLY A 109 5.30 -3.31 9.13
C GLY A 109 5.30 -4.05 10.46
N MET A 110 6.39 -3.98 11.22
CA MET A 110 6.48 -4.60 12.55
C MET A 110 5.71 -3.82 13.63
N GLY A 111 5.78 -2.49 13.60
CA GLY A 111 5.25 -1.64 14.68
C GLY A 111 3.78 -1.28 14.54
N LEU A 112 3.31 -1.04 13.31
CA LEU A 112 1.97 -0.52 13.03
C LEU A 112 1.14 -1.45 12.14
N GLY A 113 1.76 -2.50 11.57
CA GLY A 113 1.10 -3.39 10.63
C GLY A 113 -0.01 -4.29 11.16
N GLY A 114 -0.07 -4.53 12.48
CA GLY A 114 -0.99 -5.49 13.08
C GLY A 114 -2.49 -5.26 12.76
N PRO A 115 -3.04 -4.04 12.90
CA PRO A 115 -4.47 -3.83 12.74
C PRO A 115 -5.00 -3.94 11.30
N THR A 116 -4.24 -3.47 10.31
CA THR A 116 -4.70 -3.32 8.92
C THR A 116 -3.79 -3.95 7.86
N GLY A 117 -2.58 -4.38 8.21
CA GLY A 117 -1.61 -4.92 7.26
C GLY A 117 -0.77 -3.86 6.52
N PHE A 118 -0.70 -2.62 7.04
CA PHE A 118 0.15 -1.51 6.58
C PHE A 118 0.13 -1.33 5.06
N ALA A 119 -1.07 -1.11 4.48
CA ALA A 119 -1.20 -0.95 3.05
C ALA A 119 -0.41 0.28 2.57
N MET A 120 -0.65 1.45 3.18
CA MET A 120 0.02 2.75 2.97
C MET A 120 0.12 3.27 1.52
N ASN A 121 -0.38 2.50 0.57
CA ASN A 121 -0.19 2.69 -0.86
C ASN A 121 -1.34 1.99 -1.59
N GLN A 122 -2.14 2.80 -2.31
CA GLN A 122 -3.27 2.32 -3.07
C GLN A 122 -2.88 1.29 -4.13
N ALA A 123 -1.80 1.51 -4.88
CA ALA A 123 -1.35 0.59 -5.93
C ALA A 123 -0.88 -0.76 -5.40
N ARG A 124 -0.25 -0.77 -4.22
CA ARG A 124 0.18 -1.98 -3.51
C ARG A 124 -1.00 -2.82 -3.00
N ASP A 125 -2.18 -2.23 -2.84
CA ASP A 125 -3.38 -2.94 -2.38
C ASP A 125 -4.36 -3.21 -3.53
N LEU A 126 -4.87 -2.17 -4.19
CA LEU A 126 -5.90 -2.29 -5.22
C LEU A 126 -5.38 -3.01 -6.47
N GLY A 127 -4.12 -2.82 -6.85
CA GLY A 127 -3.54 -3.52 -8.02
C GLY A 127 -3.61 -5.04 -7.85
N PRO A 128 -2.99 -5.61 -6.82
CA PRO A 128 -3.13 -7.03 -6.49
C PRO A 128 -4.57 -7.47 -6.22
N ARG A 129 -5.43 -6.62 -5.65
CA ARG A 129 -6.85 -6.91 -5.44
C ARG A 129 -7.61 -7.09 -6.75
N ILE A 130 -7.32 -6.25 -7.76
CA ILE A 130 -7.82 -6.41 -9.12
C ILE A 130 -7.32 -7.72 -9.72
N ALA A 131 -6.02 -8.03 -9.60
CA ALA A 131 -5.48 -9.31 -10.06
C ALA A 131 -6.21 -10.50 -9.43
N PHE A 132 -6.37 -10.52 -8.11
CA PHE A 132 -7.14 -11.55 -7.39
C PHE A 132 -8.57 -11.70 -7.90
N ALA A 133 -9.25 -10.59 -8.18
CA ALA A 133 -10.59 -10.60 -8.74
C ALA A 133 -10.67 -11.21 -10.15
N LEU A 134 -9.61 -11.08 -10.96
CA LEU A 134 -9.54 -11.61 -12.33
C LEU A 134 -8.99 -13.04 -12.39
N LEU A 135 -8.07 -13.41 -11.51
CA LEU A 135 -7.37 -14.69 -11.56
C LEU A 135 -8.31 -15.89 -11.31
N PRO A 136 -8.11 -17.03 -11.99
CA PRO A 136 -8.99 -18.20 -11.91
C PRO A 136 -8.68 -19.06 -10.67
N ILE A 137 -8.79 -18.49 -9.47
CA ILE A 137 -8.59 -19.18 -8.19
C ILE A 137 -9.89 -19.90 -7.82
N LYS A 138 -9.81 -21.22 -7.60
CA LYS A 138 -10.97 -22.06 -7.22
C LYS A 138 -11.52 -21.61 -5.86
N ASN A 139 -12.85 -21.50 -5.74
CA ASN A 139 -13.55 -21.19 -4.50
C ASN A 139 -13.06 -19.90 -3.80
N LYS A 140 -12.58 -18.91 -4.57
CA LYS A 140 -12.02 -17.68 -4.02
C LYS A 140 -13.07 -16.81 -3.32
N ALA A 141 -12.64 -16.13 -2.25
CA ALA A 141 -13.48 -15.17 -1.54
C ALA A 141 -13.83 -13.94 -2.40
N ASN A 142 -14.79 -13.14 -1.93
CA ASN A 142 -15.00 -11.80 -2.46
C ASN A 142 -13.74 -10.93 -2.21
N ALA A 143 -13.37 -10.11 -3.20
CA ALA A 143 -12.25 -9.20 -3.14
C ALA A 143 -12.39 -8.10 -2.06
N ASP A 144 -13.56 -7.94 -1.42
CA ASP A 144 -13.87 -6.97 -0.36
C ASP A 144 -13.55 -5.53 -0.78
N TRP A 145 -14.18 -5.14 -1.89
CA TRP A 145 -14.05 -3.82 -2.48
C TRP A 145 -14.42 -2.70 -1.53
N GLN A 146 -15.40 -2.90 -0.64
CA GLN A 146 -15.75 -1.87 0.35
C GLN A 146 -14.55 -1.57 1.27
N TYR A 147 -13.90 -2.60 1.82
CA TYR A 147 -12.71 -2.38 2.63
C TYR A 147 -11.59 -1.79 1.78
N GLY A 148 -11.27 -2.43 0.64
CA GLY A 148 -10.17 -2.04 -0.25
C GLY A 148 -10.27 -0.61 -0.77
N LEU A 149 -11.45 -0.14 -1.17
CA LEU A 149 -11.61 1.23 -1.68
C LEU A 149 -11.56 2.27 -0.56
N ILE A 150 -12.17 1.99 0.60
CA ILE A 150 -12.28 2.99 1.68
C ILE A 150 -10.96 3.10 2.44
N VAL A 151 -10.40 1.97 2.88
CA VAL A 151 -9.30 1.96 3.83
C VAL A 151 -7.96 2.12 3.10
N PRO A 152 -7.42 1.14 2.36
CA PRO A 152 -6.16 1.34 1.64
C PRO A 152 -6.32 2.16 0.35
N GLY A 153 -7.54 2.34 -0.15
CA GLY A 153 -7.80 3.12 -1.36
C GLY A 153 -7.85 4.63 -1.15
N ILE A 154 -8.38 5.10 -0.02
CA ILE A 154 -8.56 6.53 0.24
C ILE A 154 -7.70 7.03 1.41
N ALA A 155 -7.61 6.29 2.52
CA ALA A 155 -6.92 6.76 3.72
C ALA A 155 -5.45 7.17 3.50
N PRO A 156 -4.65 6.44 2.67
CA PRO A 156 -3.28 6.84 2.39
C PRO A 156 -3.14 8.23 1.77
N PHE A 157 -4.12 8.69 0.98
CA PHE A 157 -4.06 10.04 0.40
C PHE A 157 -4.19 11.13 1.47
N PHE A 158 -5.03 10.91 2.47
CA PHE A 158 -5.15 11.82 3.62
C PHE A 158 -3.86 11.82 4.45
N GLY A 159 -3.27 10.64 4.70
CA GLY A 159 -1.99 10.53 5.38
C GLY A 159 -0.86 11.25 4.65
N ALA A 160 -0.79 11.09 3.32
CA ALA A 160 0.18 11.78 2.49
C ALA A 160 0.00 13.31 2.50
N ALA A 161 -1.24 13.80 2.44
CA ALA A 161 -1.53 15.24 2.52
C ALA A 161 -1.11 15.82 3.88
N LEU A 162 -1.43 15.13 4.99
CA LEU A 162 -1.00 15.51 6.33
C LEU A 162 0.53 15.50 6.46
N ALA A 163 1.20 14.53 5.86
CA ALA A 163 2.66 14.45 5.88
C ALA A 163 3.30 15.64 5.15
N VAL A 164 2.72 16.11 4.05
CA VAL A 164 3.19 17.32 3.34
C VAL A 164 3.00 18.57 4.19
N VAL A 165 1.85 18.72 4.84
CA VAL A 165 1.60 19.85 5.76
C VAL A 165 2.62 19.83 6.91
N PHE A 166 2.82 18.68 7.54
CA PHE A 166 3.79 18.52 8.61
C PHE A 166 5.23 18.79 8.15
N ALA A 167 5.60 18.29 6.97
CA ALA A 167 6.92 18.54 6.39
C ALA A 167 7.18 20.04 6.19
N LYS A 168 6.23 20.77 5.56
CA LYS A 168 6.40 22.20 5.28
C LYS A 168 6.40 23.07 6.55
N PHE A 169 5.44 22.84 7.45
CA PHE A 169 5.20 23.77 8.56
C PHE A 169 5.92 23.41 9.86
N TYR A 170 6.25 22.13 10.08
CA TYR A 170 6.92 21.69 11.29
C TYR A 170 8.38 21.30 11.04
N LEU A 171 8.65 20.49 10.00
CA LEU A 171 10.02 20.06 9.70
C LEU A 171 10.84 21.11 8.91
N GLY A 172 10.18 22.08 8.28
CA GLY A 172 10.83 23.09 7.45
C GLY A 172 11.43 22.52 6.16
N LEU A 173 10.82 21.46 5.62
CA LEU A 173 11.19 20.79 4.37
C LEU A 173 10.41 21.30 3.15
#